data_AF-A0A9Q1BE32-F1
#
_entry.id   AF-A0A9Q1BE32-F1
#
_cell.length_a   1.000
_cell.length_b   1.000
_cell.length_c   1.000
_cell.angle_alpha   90.00
_cell.angle_beta   90.00
_cell.angle_gamma   90.00
#
_symmetry.space_group_name_H-M   'P 1'
#
loop_
_entity.id
_entity.type
_entity.pdbx_description
1 polymer ?
#
loop_
_entity_poly.entity_id
_entity_poly.type
_entity_poly.pdbx_seq_one_letter_code
_entity_poly.pdbx_strand_id
1 'polypeptide(L)'
;MADFGEYLPLVLFSPVVSSVKSFINLWTVLWTQMYREVVEGTRVSETLSFGCVLALGVLHNYSVMSCAGDLIVDFSTAEGLASVIPVTLPLDMFRYGMNHFEMGVYMSIYGAIRTEELFALLTLLPLLQ
;
A
#
# COMPACT_ATOMS: atom_id res chain seq x y z
N MET A 1 -3.01 -8.09 -5.84
CA MET A 1 -2.93 -6.70 -5.36
C MET A 1 -4.33 -6.12 -5.40
N ALA A 2 -4.86 -5.69 -4.26
CA ALA A 2 -6.05 -4.84 -4.16
C ALA A 2 -5.55 -3.39 -4.19
N ASP A 3 -5.66 -2.79 -5.37
CA ASP A 3 -5.11 -1.48 -5.71
C ASP A 3 -6.14 -0.37 -5.50
N PHE A 4 -5.70 0.89 -5.51
CA PHE A 4 -6.49 2.10 -5.31
C PHE A 4 -7.20 2.20 -3.94
N GLY A 5 -8.03 3.23 -3.79
CA GLY A 5 -8.85 3.50 -2.59
C GLY A 5 -8.76 4.94 -2.11
N GLU A 6 -7.89 5.75 -2.69
CA GLU A 6 -7.63 7.17 -2.45
C GLU A 6 -8.35 8.10 -3.42
N TYR A 7 -8.58 7.66 -4.66
CA TYR A 7 -9.04 8.53 -5.74
C TYR A 7 -10.56 8.70 -5.83
N LEU A 8 -11.31 8.56 -4.73
CA LEU A 8 -12.76 8.73 -4.78
C LEU A 8 -13.12 10.17 -5.18
N PRO A 9 -13.80 10.40 -6.33
CA PRO A 9 -14.10 11.75 -6.78
C PRO A 9 -15.02 12.52 -5.83
N LEU A 10 -14.68 13.79 -5.55
CA LEU A 10 -15.47 14.70 -4.72
C LEU A 10 -16.90 14.94 -5.23
N VAL A 11 -17.13 14.73 -6.53
CA VAL A 11 -18.44 14.92 -7.18
C VAL A 11 -19.41 13.78 -6.92
N LEU A 12 -18.94 12.65 -6.39
CA LEU A 12 -19.78 11.54 -6.00
C LEU A 12 -20.36 11.81 -4.61
N PHE A 13 -21.57 12.35 -4.57
CA PHE A 13 -22.33 12.48 -3.34
C PHE A 13 -22.98 11.15 -2.98
N SER A 14 -22.57 10.54 -1.87
CA SER A 14 -23.32 9.45 -1.27
C SER A 14 -24.35 10.02 -0.29
N PRO A 15 -25.65 9.68 -0.42
CA PRO A 15 -26.69 10.16 0.48
C PRO A 15 -26.56 9.62 1.92
N VAL A 16 -25.65 8.68 2.15
CA VAL A 16 -25.47 7.98 3.44
C VAL A 16 -24.45 8.68 4.35
N VAL A 17 -23.68 9.64 3.84
CA VAL A 17 -22.53 10.23 4.54
C VAL A 17 -22.75 11.71 4.79
N SER A 18 -22.49 12.13 6.03
CA SER A 18 -22.68 13.51 6.49
C SER A 18 -21.73 14.52 5.83
N SER A 19 -20.59 14.06 5.27
CA SER A 19 -19.70 14.89 4.46
C SER A 19 -18.89 14.09 3.45
N VAL A 20 -18.65 14.67 2.27
CA VAL A 20 -17.83 14.07 1.20
C VAL A 20 -16.38 13.85 1.66
N LYS A 21 -15.82 14.78 2.45
CA LYS A 21 -14.44 14.66 2.98
C LYS A 21 -14.29 13.44 3.90
N SER A 22 -15.27 13.19 4.76
CA SER A 22 -15.28 11.99 5.61
C SER A 22 -15.45 10.72 4.78
N PHE A 23 -16.20 10.79 3.68
CA PHE A 23 -16.43 9.63 2.82
C PHE A 23 -15.19 9.19 2.03
N ILE A 24 -14.39 10.14 1.53
CA ILE A 24 -13.13 9.83 0.83
C ILE A 24 -12.18 9.04 1.72
N ASN A 25 -12.02 9.45 2.98
CA ASN A 25 -11.22 8.69 3.94
C ASN A 25 -11.88 7.33 4.26
N LEU A 26 -13.21 7.26 4.36
CA LEU A 26 -13.87 5.97 4.62
C LEU A 26 -13.74 4.99 3.45
N TRP A 27 -13.60 5.48 2.22
CA TRP A 27 -13.62 4.67 1.00
C TRP A 27 -12.58 3.55 1.00
N THR A 28 -11.34 3.86 1.40
CA THR A 28 -10.28 2.85 1.50
C THR A 28 -10.65 1.72 2.46
N VAL A 29 -11.29 2.04 3.59
CA VAL A 29 -11.72 1.03 4.58
C VAL A 29 -12.79 0.14 3.97
N LEU A 30 -13.78 0.72 3.30
CA LEU A 30 -14.87 -0.03 2.64
C LEU A 30 -14.34 -0.92 1.52
N TRP A 31 -13.41 -0.41 0.71
CA TRP A 31 -12.75 -1.18 -0.34
C TRP A 31 -12.03 -2.40 0.23
N THR A 32 -11.25 -2.20 1.29
CA THR A 32 -10.50 -3.27 1.97
C THR A 32 -11.43 -4.29 2.61
N GLN A 33 -12.49 -3.83 3.27
CA GLN A 33 -13.50 -4.69 3.90
C GLN A 33 -14.20 -5.56 2.85
N MET A 34 -14.68 -4.95 1.76
CA MET A 34 -15.33 -5.68 0.67
C MET A 34 -14.38 -6.73 0.08
N TYR A 35 -13.11 -6.37 -0.15
CA TYR A 35 -12.12 -7.33 -0.65
C TYR A 35 -11.94 -8.52 0.29
N ARG A 36 -11.81 -8.26 1.60
CA ARG A 36 -11.71 -9.30 2.62
C ARG A 36 -12.93 -10.22 2.62
N GLU A 37 -14.14 -9.67 2.63
CA GLU A 37 -15.39 -10.45 2.61
C GLU A 37 -15.48 -11.35 1.37
N VAL A 38 -15.06 -10.84 0.20
CA VAL A 38 -15.00 -11.65 -1.03
C VAL A 38 -14.00 -12.79 -0.90
N VAL A 39 -12.79 -12.54 -0.39
CA VAL A 39 -11.79 -13.60 -0.21
C VAL A 39 -12.25 -14.65 0.81
N GLU A 40 -12.77 -14.23 1.96
CA GLU A 40 -13.31 -15.14 2.99
C GLU A 40 -14.51 -15.95 2.49
N GLY A 41 -15.31 -15.39 1.57
CA GLY A 41 -16.42 -16.08 0.92
C GLY A 41 -15.99 -17.12 -0.13
N THR A 42 -14.70 -17.20 -0.47
CA THR A 42 -14.15 -18.21 -1.39
C THR A 42 -13.50 -19.37 -0.62
N ARG A 43 -13.33 -20.53 -1.27
CA ARG A 43 -12.57 -21.68 -0.72
C ARG A 43 -11.06 -21.44 -0.63
N VAL A 44 -10.63 -20.20 -0.81
CA VAL A 44 -9.26 -19.77 -0.99
C VAL A 44 -8.76 -19.10 0.30
N SER A 45 -9.31 -19.50 1.45
CA SER A 45 -9.10 -18.93 2.79
C SER A 45 -7.64 -18.93 3.27
N GLU A 46 -6.73 -19.56 2.54
CA GLU A 46 -5.28 -19.55 2.79
C GLU A 46 -4.51 -18.55 1.92
N THR A 47 -5.18 -17.80 1.04
CA THR A 47 -4.50 -16.83 0.16
C THR A 47 -4.30 -15.50 0.86
N LEU A 48 -3.03 -15.07 0.90
CA LEU A 48 -2.66 -13.74 1.36
C LEU A 48 -3.32 -12.68 0.46
N SER A 49 -4.20 -11.88 1.06
CA SER A 49 -4.77 -10.69 0.45
C SER A 49 -3.80 -9.51 0.60
N PHE A 50 -3.34 -8.95 -0.52
CA PHE A 50 -2.45 -7.78 -0.56
C PHE A 50 -3.27 -6.51 -0.76
N GLY A 51 -3.17 -5.52 0.13
CA GLY A 51 -3.71 -4.17 -0.09
C GLY A 51 -2.58 -3.16 -0.31
N CYS A 52 -2.75 -2.23 -1.25
CA CYS A 52 -1.84 -1.09 -1.39
C CYS A 52 -2.07 -0.09 -0.24
N VAL A 53 -1.00 0.54 0.26
CA VAL A 53 -1.06 1.41 1.45
C VAL A 53 -1.92 2.63 1.22
N LEU A 54 -2.97 2.74 2.03
CA LEU A 54 -3.54 4.00 2.46
C LEU A 54 -3.78 3.93 3.97
N ALA A 55 -3.00 4.71 4.70
CA ALA A 55 -2.95 4.71 6.15
C ALA A 55 -4.25 5.29 6.74
N LEU A 56 -5.18 4.41 7.10
CA LEU A 56 -6.24 4.73 8.06
C LEU A 56 -6.12 3.76 9.22
N GLY A 57 -6.19 4.27 10.45
CA GLY A 57 -5.89 3.51 11.68
C GLY A 57 -6.75 2.26 11.93
N VAL A 58 -7.75 1.97 11.09
CA VAL A 58 -8.59 0.77 11.15
C VAL A 58 -8.33 -0.24 10.03
N LEU A 59 -7.45 0.07 9.05
CA LEU A 59 -7.18 -0.82 7.91
C LEU A 59 -6.61 -2.17 8.34
N HIS A 60 -5.85 -2.22 9.44
CA HIS A 60 -5.29 -3.45 10.02
C HIS A 60 -6.36 -4.48 10.40
N ASN A 61 -7.62 -4.06 10.58
CA ASN A 61 -8.73 -4.98 10.85
C ASN A 61 -9.19 -5.73 9.59
N TYR A 62 -8.85 -5.27 8.40
CA TYR A 62 -9.36 -5.83 7.14
C TYR A 62 -8.26 -6.24 6.17
N SER A 63 -7.11 -5.56 6.18
CA SER A 63 -5.97 -5.91 5.35
C SER A 63 -4.95 -6.76 6.09
N VAL A 64 -4.46 -7.80 5.42
CA VAL A 64 -3.45 -8.73 5.96
C VAL A 64 -2.03 -8.18 5.78
N MET A 65 -1.78 -7.44 4.70
CA MET A 65 -0.46 -6.91 4.37
C MET A 65 -0.55 -5.64 3.53
N SER A 66 0.39 -4.72 3.77
CA SER A 66 0.51 -3.43 3.10
C SER A 66 1.67 -3.41 2.09
N CYS A 67 1.54 -2.64 1.01
CA CYS A 67 2.64 -2.29 0.10
C CYS A 67 2.92 -0.79 0.16
N ALA A 68 4.20 -0.38 0.27
CA ALA A 68 4.63 1.03 0.34
C ALA A 68 4.27 1.91 -0.88
N GLY A 69 3.60 1.34 -1.88
CA GLY A 69 3.07 2.05 -3.03
C GLY A 69 4.12 2.31 -4.12
N ASP A 70 3.82 3.33 -4.91
CA ASP A 70 4.53 3.64 -6.14
C ASP A 70 5.77 4.48 -5.85
N LEU A 71 6.92 3.82 -5.76
CA LEU A 71 8.23 4.44 -5.50
C LEU A 71 9.00 4.65 -6.81
N ILE A 72 9.72 5.75 -6.96
CA ILE A 72 10.57 6.06 -8.13
C ILE A 72 11.76 5.10 -8.19
N VAL A 73 12.15 4.66 -9.40
CA VAL A 73 13.33 3.83 -9.72
C VAL A 73 14.69 4.50 -9.46
N ASP A 74 14.87 5.03 -8.25
CA ASP A 74 16.10 5.64 -7.77
C ASP A 74 16.31 5.49 -6.24
N PHE A 75 17.36 6.13 -5.73
CA PHE A 75 17.72 6.17 -4.32
C PHE A 75 17.29 7.48 -3.63
N SER A 76 16.34 8.22 -4.21
CA SER A 76 15.91 9.51 -3.64
C SER A 76 15.25 9.31 -2.27
N THR A 77 15.38 10.32 -1.42
CA THR A 77 14.90 10.27 -0.03
C THR A 77 13.39 10.47 0.10
N ALA A 78 12.77 11.16 -0.86
CA ALA A 78 11.35 11.51 -0.81
C ALA A 78 10.46 10.41 -1.40
N GLU A 79 10.84 9.87 -2.57
CA GLU A 79 9.98 8.94 -3.33
C GLU A 79 10.71 7.68 -3.83
N GLY A 80 12.03 7.58 -3.62
CA GLY A 80 12.84 6.43 -4.01
C GLY A 80 12.97 5.39 -2.89
N LEU A 81 13.93 4.49 -3.04
CA LEU A 81 14.11 3.37 -2.09
C LEU A 81 14.28 3.82 -0.63
N ALA A 82 14.92 4.96 -0.37
CA ALA A 82 15.15 5.44 0.99
C ALA A 82 13.85 5.85 1.71
N SER A 83 12.76 6.12 0.97
CA SER A 83 11.46 6.50 1.54
C SER A 83 10.65 5.31 2.09
N VAL A 84 11.05 4.07 1.82
CA VAL A 84 10.35 2.87 2.35
C VAL A 84 10.28 2.88 3.87
N ILE A 85 11.40 3.14 4.55
CA ILE A 85 11.48 3.12 6.02
C ILE A 85 10.52 4.14 6.66
N PRO A 86 10.52 5.44 6.28
CA PRO A 86 9.59 6.40 6.86
C PRO A 86 8.12 6.14 6.48
N VAL A 87 7.83 5.36 5.43
CA VAL A 87 6.46 4.94 5.09
C VAL A 87 5.99 3.75 5.94
N THR A 88 6.84 2.72 6.13
CA THR A 88 6.44 1.49 6.82
C THR A 88 6.50 1.59 8.34
N LEU A 89 7.48 2.33 8.90
CA LEU A 89 7.66 2.42 10.34
C LEU A 89 6.43 3.02 11.07
N PRO A 90 5.77 4.09 10.58
CA PRO A 90 4.53 4.57 11.18
C PRO A 90 3.39 3.54 11.13
N LEU A 91 3.29 2.74 10.06
CA LEU A 91 2.27 1.69 9.94
C LEU A 91 2.45 0.63 11.02
N ASP A 92 3.69 0.22 11.28
CA ASP A 92 4.03 -0.70 12.37
C ASP A 92 3.59 -0.14 13.74
N MET A 93 3.83 1.16 13.98
CA MET A 93 3.40 1.83 15.21
C MET A 93 1.87 1.84 15.36
N PHE A 94 1.12 1.82 14.25
CA PHE A 94 -0.34 1.68 14.22
C PHE A 94 -0.82 0.22 14.18
N ARG A 95 0.04 -0.73 14.59
CA ARG A 95 -0.26 -2.18 14.66
C ARG A 95 -0.50 -2.83 13.30
N TYR A 96 -0.02 -2.21 12.23
CA TYR A 96 -0.05 -2.78 10.90
C TYR A 96 1.35 -3.26 10.52
N GLY A 97 1.74 -4.40 11.11
CA GLY A 97 3.13 -4.90 11.14
C GLY A 97 3.60 -5.65 9.89
N MET A 98 2.70 -5.93 8.96
CA MET A 98 3.00 -6.69 7.73
C MET A 98 3.09 -5.69 6.58
N ASN A 99 4.31 -5.27 6.26
CA ASN A 99 4.59 -4.29 5.21
C ASN A 99 5.64 -4.83 4.25
N HIS A 100 5.48 -4.53 2.97
CA HIS A 100 6.48 -4.78 1.95
C HIS A 100 6.51 -3.61 0.97
N PHE A 101 7.42 -3.69 0.00
CA PHE A 101 7.53 -2.73 -1.11
C PHE A 101 8.01 -3.49 -2.34
N GLU A 102 7.90 -2.87 -3.51
CA GLU A 102 8.33 -3.51 -4.76
C GLU A 102 9.85 -3.59 -4.88
N MET A 103 10.36 -4.77 -5.24
CA MET A 103 11.79 -4.97 -5.49
C MET A 103 12.24 -4.21 -6.73
N GLY A 104 13.29 -3.39 -6.58
CA GLY A 104 13.81 -2.52 -7.63
C GLY A 104 12.95 -1.29 -7.90
N VAL A 105 11.89 -1.09 -7.10
CA VAL A 105 10.85 -0.03 -7.09
C VAL A 105 10.16 0.23 -8.45
N TYR A 106 9.09 1.02 -8.48
CA TYR A 106 8.02 0.90 -9.47
C TYR A 106 8.06 1.96 -10.60
N MET A 107 7.98 3.24 -10.24
CA MET A 107 7.77 4.33 -11.20
C MET A 107 9.04 4.66 -11.99
N SER A 108 8.97 4.40 -13.30
CA SER A 108 9.97 4.84 -14.28
C SER A 108 9.39 5.99 -15.10
N ILE A 109 9.60 7.20 -14.60
CA ILE A 109 9.12 8.45 -15.19
C ILE A 109 10.24 9.47 -15.28
N TYR A 110 10.11 10.46 -16.17
CA TYR A 110 11.09 11.55 -16.34
C TYR A 110 12.55 11.11 -16.58
N GLY A 111 12.75 9.94 -17.19
CA GLY A 111 14.09 9.40 -17.46
C GLY A 111 14.72 8.63 -16.30
N ALA A 112 14.00 8.43 -15.20
CA ALA A 112 14.39 7.46 -14.17
C ALA A 112 14.35 6.05 -14.75
N ILE A 113 15.50 5.38 -14.79
CA ILE A 113 15.65 4.01 -15.29
C ILE A 113 16.32 3.20 -14.17
N ARG A 114 15.71 2.05 -13.84
CA ARG A 114 16.21 1.13 -12.84
C ARG A 114 17.62 0.64 -13.20
N THR A 115 18.54 0.72 -12.25
CA THR A 115 19.90 0.19 -12.39
C THR A 115 20.00 -1.23 -11.84
N GLU A 116 20.99 -2.00 -12.31
CA GLU A 116 21.28 -3.32 -11.74
C GLU A 116 21.63 -3.24 -10.25
N GLU A 117 22.35 -2.18 -9.83
CA GLU A 117 22.68 -1.92 -8.43
C GLU A 117 21.43 -1.76 -7.57
N LEU A 118 20.44 -0.96 -8.02
CA LEU A 118 19.19 -0.75 -7.31
C LEU A 118 18.42 -2.06 -7.10
N PHE A 119 18.43 -2.95 -8.10
CA PHE A 119 17.82 -4.27 -7.98
C PHE A 119 18.64 -5.21 -7.08
N ALA A 120 19.97 -5.25 -7.26
CA ALA A 120 20.86 -6.15 -6.54
C ALA A 120 20.92 -5.85 -5.03
N LEU A 121 20.95 -4.57 -4.65
CA LEU A 121 20.97 -4.13 -3.25
C LEU A 121 19.78 -4.73 -2.47
N LEU A 122 18.63 -4.87 -3.13
CA LEU A 122 17.41 -5.41 -2.54
C LEU A 122 17.39 -6.93 -2.47
N THR A 123 18.03 -7.61 -3.42
CA THR A 123 18.19 -9.07 -3.36
C THR A 123 19.15 -9.53 -2.27
N LEU A 124 20.09 -8.67 -1.85
CA LEU A 124 21.11 -8.98 -0.84
C LEU A 124 20.65 -8.70 0.60
N LEU A 125 19.63 -7.88 0.78
CA LEU A 125 19.10 -7.48 2.09
C LEU A 125 18.69 -8.69 2.99
N PRO A 126 18.02 -9.74 2.47
CA PRO A 126 17.70 -10.93 3.24
C PRO A 126 18.92 -11.80 3.62
N LEU A 127 20.06 -11.63 2.95
CA LEU A 127 21.29 -12.41 3.19
C LEU A 127 22.19 -11.79 4.27
N LEU A 128 21.83 -10.60 4.78
CA LEU A 128 22.58 -9.87 5.81
C LEU A 128 22.01 -10.05 7.23
N GLN A 129 20.96 -10.88 7.39
CA GLN A 129 20.36 -11.27 8.68
C GLN A 129 20.81 -12.68 9.07
#